data_AF-A0A9P9LQK7-F1
#
_entry.id   AF-A0A9P9LQK7-F1
#
_cell.length_a   1.000
_cell.length_b   1.000
_cell.length_c   1.000
_cell.angle_alpha   90.00
_cell.angle_beta   90.00
_cell.angle_gamma   90.00
#
_symmetry.space_group_name_H-M   'P 1'
#
loop_
_entity.id
_entity.type
_entity.pdbx_description
1 polymer ?
#
loop_
_entity_poly.entity_id
_entity_poly.type
_entity_poly.pdbx_seq_one_letter_code
_entity_poly.pdbx_strand_id
1 'polypeptide(L)'
;MGCGNSKPKPVQPVRLGRVQRPGQNTASMPTGGPVTVPPTYRDASGRPITHQDFELDRDTIIRALHHMGQYLDQRGVNATVVAVGGAVNTVYLQSRRSTHDVDFFLATPTAADHTVIHEAARSAAHSERSQGGEIGANWFNNATQLLMGRDIQARLAQSALQQNVIVHQYRGPRGGIVVYAAPWAYAFCGKLNRLCESNARSYDIADAVSYLHQYLLANSRQTVSAVEIKQWCRDFGKKVTDGVLDQVNARYNTTYRTRPISRP
;
A
#
# COMPACT_ATOMS: atom_id res chain seq x y z
N MET A 1 72.65 44.69 13.69
CA MET A 1 72.16 43.67 12.71
C MET A 1 72.39 42.33 13.38
N GLY A 2 71.44 41.48 13.75
CA GLY A 2 70.07 41.24 13.32
C GLY A 2 69.88 39.72 13.42
N CYS A 3 68.91 39.29 14.24
CA CYS A 3 68.18 38.00 14.33
C CYS A 3 68.86 36.69 13.82
N GLY A 4 68.82 35.56 14.52
CA GLY A 4 67.67 35.00 15.23
C GLY A 4 67.96 33.61 15.82
N ASN A 5 67.16 33.29 16.83
CA ASN A 5 67.22 32.12 17.71
C ASN A 5 66.88 30.79 17.03
N SER A 6 67.48 29.70 17.50
CA SER A 6 66.83 28.38 17.58
C SER A 6 67.44 27.56 18.73
N LYS A 7 66.68 27.40 19.82
CA LYS A 7 67.02 26.52 20.96
C LYS A 7 66.67 25.06 20.60
N PRO A 8 67.48 24.04 20.97
CA PRO A 8 67.10 22.64 20.86
C PRO A 8 66.10 22.24 21.96
N LYS A 9 65.07 21.47 21.61
CA LYS A 9 64.11 20.88 22.56
C LYS A 9 64.64 19.58 23.16
N PRO A 10 64.36 19.28 24.44
CA PRO A 10 64.73 18.02 25.07
C PRO A 10 63.80 16.86 24.68
N VAL A 11 64.40 15.68 24.58
CA VAL A 11 63.79 14.37 24.28
C VAL A 11 62.76 14.00 25.36
N GLN A 12 61.54 13.67 24.95
CA GLN A 12 60.52 13.07 25.82
C GLN A 12 60.37 11.56 25.54
N PRO A 13 60.02 10.76 26.58
CA PRO A 13 60.10 9.31 26.54
C PRO A 13 58.86 8.65 25.91
N VAL A 14 59.11 7.45 25.39
CA VAL A 14 58.17 6.49 24.81
C VAL A 14 56.93 6.30 25.70
N ARG A 15 55.74 6.56 25.16
CA ARG A 15 54.47 6.13 25.75
C ARG A 15 53.94 4.89 25.03
N LEU A 16 53.80 3.85 25.84
CA LEU A 16 53.24 2.52 25.54
C LEU A 16 51.91 2.58 24.80
N GLY A 17 51.76 1.64 23.86
CA GLY A 17 50.65 1.52 22.94
C GLY A 17 49.28 1.42 23.62
N ARG A 18 48.31 2.10 23.01
CA ARG A 18 46.90 1.91 23.32
C ARG A 18 46.41 0.72 22.50
N VAL A 19 46.16 -0.39 23.18
CA VAL A 19 45.48 -1.58 22.65
C VAL A 19 44.15 -1.13 22.03
N GLN A 20 44.03 -1.21 20.70
CA GLN A 20 42.75 -1.13 20.01
C GLN A 20 41.94 -2.36 20.43
N ARG A 21 40.78 -2.13 21.06
CA ARG A 21 39.78 -3.18 21.26
C ARG A 21 39.21 -3.55 19.89
N PRO A 22 39.35 -4.80 19.41
CA PRO A 22 38.61 -5.27 18.27
C PRO A 22 37.18 -5.60 18.72
N GLY A 23 36.19 -5.22 17.91
CA GLY A 23 34.80 -5.66 18.09
C GLY A 23 33.82 -4.56 18.50
N GLN A 24 33.81 -3.41 17.79
CA GLN A 24 32.50 -2.80 17.54
C GLN A 24 31.88 -3.56 16.39
N ASN A 25 31.00 -4.49 16.75
CA ASN A 25 30.06 -5.11 15.83
C ASN A 25 29.36 -4.00 15.06
N THR A 26 29.80 -3.79 13.82
CA THR A 26 28.93 -3.23 12.79
C THR A 26 27.78 -4.21 12.69
N ALA A 27 26.70 -3.94 13.41
CA ALA A 27 25.44 -4.63 13.23
C ALA A 27 25.07 -4.41 11.76
N SER A 28 25.34 -5.43 10.94
CA SER A 28 24.86 -5.54 9.59
C SER A 28 23.36 -5.23 9.63
N MET A 29 22.98 -4.14 8.96
CA MET A 29 21.58 -3.78 8.78
C MET A 29 20.82 -5.02 8.30
N PRO A 30 19.64 -5.34 8.87
CA PRO A 30 18.90 -6.52 8.44
C PRO A 30 18.57 -6.37 6.96
N THR A 31 19.21 -7.19 6.13
CA THR A 31 18.91 -7.33 4.71
C THR A 31 17.61 -8.11 4.57
N GLY A 32 16.55 -7.43 4.13
CA GLY A 32 15.60 -8.04 3.18
C GLY A 32 14.24 -8.53 3.67
N GLY A 33 13.81 -8.21 4.91
CA GLY A 33 12.42 -8.44 5.34
C GLY A 33 11.43 -7.44 4.70
N PRO A 34 10.14 -7.79 4.54
CA PRO A 34 9.14 -6.83 4.08
C PRO A 34 9.00 -5.67 5.07
N VAL A 35 9.10 -4.42 4.60
CA VAL A 35 8.93 -3.23 5.44
C VAL A 35 7.46 -2.86 5.49
N THR A 36 6.89 -2.73 6.68
CA THR A 36 5.48 -2.35 6.84
C THR A 36 5.29 -0.86 7.04
N VAL A 37 4.18 -0.33 6.52
CA VAL A 37 3.68 1.02 6.74
C VAL A 37 2.26 0.88 7.29
N PRO A 38 1.98 1.37 8.50
CA PRO A 38 2.96 1.79 9.50
C PRO A 38 3.84 0.61 10.00
N PRO A 39 5.00 0.88 10.61
CA PRO A 39 5.78 -0.14 11.29
C PRO A 39 5.00 -0.67 12.51
N THR A 40 5.24 -1.93 12.90
CA THR A 40 4.65 -2.47 14.12
C THR A 40 5.23 -1.78 15.35
N TYR A 41 4.43 -0.95 16.01
CA TYR A 41 4.81 -0.33 17.29
C TYR A 41 4.60 -1.30 18.45
N ARG A 42 5.47 -1.19 19.47
CA ARG A 42 5.38 -1.97 20.70
C ARG A 42 5.35 -1.04 21.92
N ASP A 43 4.57 -1.40 22.92
CA ASP A 43 4.54 -0.70 24.21
C ASP A 43 5.81 -1.00 25.03
N ALA A 44 5.92 -0.40 26.22
CA ALA A 44 7.06 -0.61 27.12
C ALA A 44 7.24 -2.08 27.56
N SER A 45 6.20 -2.91 27.43
CA SER A 45 6.23 -4.35 27.74
C SER A 45 6.55 -5.21 26.51
N GLY A 46 6.79 -4.60 25.35
CA GLY A 46 7.07 -5.29 24.09
C GLY A 46 5.82 -5.82 23.37
N ARG A 47 4.60 -5.49 23.84
CA ARG A 47 3.36 -5.92 23.19
C ARG A 47 3.02 -4.99 22.02
N PRO A 48 2.49 -5.51 20.88
CA PRO A 48 2.03 -4.66 19.79
C PRO A 48 0.99 -3.65 20.28
N ILE A 49 1.15 -2.39 19.88
CA ILE A 49 0.17 -1.33 20.18
C ILE A 49 -1.01 -1.50 19.23
N THR A 50 -2.20 -1.70 19.77
CA THR A 50 -3.45 -1.66 19.00
C THR A 50 -3.84 -0.21 18.78
N HIS A 51 -4.03 0.18 17.53
CA HIS A 51 -4.55 1.49 17.19
C HIS A 51 -6.07 1.46 17.11
N GLN A 52 -6.70 2.58 17.43
CA GLN A 52 -8.12 2.77 17.19
C GLN A 52 -8.37 2.90 15.70
N ASP A 53 -9.33 2.12 15.20
CA ASP A 53 -9.81 2.18 13.82
C ASP A 53 -10.97 3.17 13.73
N PHE A 54 -11.07 3.84 12.58
CA PHE A 54 -12.12 4.82 12.29
C PHE A 54 -12.75 4.52 10.94
N GLU A 55 -13.98 4.96 10.74
CA GLU A 55 -14.61 4.96 9.41
C GLU A 55 -14.12 6.19 8.63
N LEU A 56 -13.47 5.95 7.50
CA LEU A 56 -12.93 6.97 6.63
C LEU A 56 -13.83 7.11 5.41
N ASP A 57 -14.45 8.29 5.28
CA ASP A 57 -15.18 8.66 4.08
C ASP A 57 -14.24 9.11 2.95
N ARG A 58 -14.84 9.37 1.79
CA ARG A 58 -14.10 9.79 0.59
C ARG A 58 -13.30 11.07 0.81
N ASP A 59 -13.90 12.07 1.46
CA ASP A 59 -13.29 13.39 1.58
C ASP A 59 -12.11 13.36 2.57
N THR A 60 -12.25 12.59 3.66
CA THR A 60 -11.18 12.34 4.62
C THR A 60 -9.99 11.64 3.96
N ILE A 61 -10.25 10.61 3.15
CA ILE A 61 -9.17 9.91 2.43
C ILE A 61 -8.49 10.85 1.42
N ILE A 62 -9.24 11.66 0.67
CA ILE A 62 -8.68 12.60 -0.30
C ILE A 62 -7.83 13.67 0.38
N ARG A 63 -8.32 14.29 1.47
CA ARG A 63 -7.55 15.31 2.21
C ARG A 63 -6.28 14.71 2.82
N ALA A 64 -6.37 13.52 3.42
CA ALA A 64 -5.21 12.84 3.97
C ALA A 64 -4.17 12.50 2.88
N LEU A 65 -4.60 11.96 1.73
CA LEU A 65 -3.71 11.70 0.59
C LEU A 65 -3.10 12.99 0.01
N HIS A 66 -3.86 14.09 -0.01
CA HIS A 66 -3.36 15.39 -0.44
C HIS A 66 -2.28 15.92 0.50
N HIS A 67 -2.52 15.89 1.82
CA HIS A 67 -1.52 16.25 2.83
C HIS A 67 -0.27 15.37 2.72
N MET A 68 -0.45 14.08 2.44
CA MET A 68 0.66 13.16 2.20
C MET A 68 1.47 13.56 0.96
N GLY A 69 0.80 13.94 -0.13
CA GLY A 69 1.44 14.44 -1.34
C GLY A 69 2.25 15.71 -1.11
N GLN A 70 1.71 16.68 -0.37
CA GLN A 70 2.42 17.90 0.01
C GLN A 70 3.68 17.61 0.85
N TYR A 71 3.58 16.68 1.80
CA TYR A 71 4.73 16.25 2.60
C TYR A 71 5.83 15.63 1.73
N LEU A 72 5.44 14.75 0.80
CA LEU A 72 6.37 14.10 -0.11
C LEU A 72 7.06 15.10 -1.05
N ASP A 73 6.33 16.10 -1.54
CA ASP A 73 6.90 17.21 -2.31
C ASP A 73 7.93 18.01 -1.50
N GLN A 74 7.64 18.28 -0.22
CA GLN A 74 8.58 18.97 0.67
C GLN A 74 9.89 18.20 0.86
N ARG A 75 9.83 16.87 0.79
CA ARG A 75 10.97 15.96 0.90
C ARG A 75 11.61 15.60 -0.44
N GLY A 76 11.07 16.08 -1.57
CA GLY A 76 11.57 15.75 -2.91
C GLY A 76 11.41 14.28 -3.30
N VAL A 77 10.37 13.62 -2.78
CA VAL A 77 10.12 12.18 -3.01
C VAL A 77 8.87 12.00 -3.88
N ASN A 78 8.96 11.08 -4.85
CA ASN A 78 7.82 10.64 -5.65
C ASN A 78 7.40 9.24 -5.20
N ALA A 79 6.17 9.11 -4.72
CA ALA A 79 5.58 7.82 -4.37
C ALA A 79 4.59 7.37 -5.46
N THR A 80 4.74 6.12 -5.89
CA THR A 80 3.72 5.43 -6.71
C THR A 80 3.24 4.21 -5.96
N VAL A 81 1.96 4.21 -5.61
CA VAL A 81 1.34 3.14 -4.84
C VAL A 81 0.14 2.56 -5.58
N VAL A 82 -0.18 1.31 -5.29
CA VAL A 82 -1.37 0.64 -5.83
C VAL A 82 -2.31 0.32 -4.67
N ALA A 83 -3.44 1.03 -4.62
CA ALA A 83 -4.49 0.82 -3.63
C ALA A 83 -5.38 -0.36 -4.00
N VAL A 84 -5.77 -1.14 -3.00
CA VAL A 84 -6.61 -2.33 -3.12
C VAL A 84 -7.87 -2.14 -2.27
N GLY A 85 -9.00 -2.68 -2.73
CA GLY A 85 -10.16 -2.85 -1.86
C GLY A 85 -10.87 -1.53 -1.51
N GLY A 86 -11.15 -1.35 -0.22
CA GLY A 86 -12.12 -0.37 0.27
C GLY A 86 -11.86 1.06 -0.18
N ALA A 87 -10.60 1.51 -0.20
CA ALA A 87 -10.27 2.84 -0.68
C ALA A 87 -10.63 3.07 -2.15
N VAL A 88 -10.47 2.06 -3.01
CA VAL A 88 -10.90 2.13 -4.42
C VAL A 88 -12.43 2.21 -4.50
N ASN A 89 -13.14 1.41 -3.69
CA ASN A 89 -14.60 1.40 -3.63
C ASN A 89 -15.20 2.71 -3.12
N THR A 90 -14.53 3.38 -2.17
CA THR A 90 -14.99 4.62 -1.54
C THR A 90 -14.62 5.85 -2.37
N VAL A 91 -13.37 5.95 -2.81
CA VAL A 91 -12.85 7.18 -3.46
C VAL A 91 -13.16 7.22 -4.95
N TYR A 92 -12.86 6.14 -5.66
CA TYR A 92 -12.95 6.08 -7.12
C TYR A 92 -14.32 5.58 -7.59
N LEU A 93 -14.72 4.39 -7.17
CA LEU A 93 -16.01 3.79 -7.61
C LEU A 93 -17.22 4.40 -6.91
N GLN A 94 -17.03 5.00 -5.74
CA GLN A 94 -18.09 5.54 -4.87
C GLN A 94 -19.22 4.54 -4.58
N SER A 95 -18.91 3.25 -4.66
CA SER A 95 -19.80 2.13 -4.32
C SER A 95 -19.98 1.94 -2.80
N ARG A 96 -19.09 2.56 -2.01
CA ARG A 96 -19.13 2.56 -0.54
C ARG A 96 -19.08 3.99 -0.02
N ARG A 97 -19.75 4.23 1.11
CA ARG A 97 -19.68 5.53 1.83
C ARG A 97 -18.35 5.69 2.58
N SER A 98 -17.83 4.60 3.14
CA SER A 98 -16.63 4.60 3.96
C SER A 98 -15.86 3.28 3.91
N THR A 99 -14.60 3.33 4.33
CA THR A 99 -13.69 2.19 4.58
C THR A 99 -12.85 2.46 5.83
N HIS A 100 -12.17 1.45 6.37
CA HIS A 100 -11.36 1.64 7.60
C HIS A 100 -9.96 2.20 7.31
N ASP A 101 -9.43 1.92 6.12
CA ASP A 101 -8.08 2.22 5.71
C ASP A 101 -7.93 2.25 4.17
N VAL A 102 -6.72 2.62 3.75
CA VAL A 102 -6.18 2.53 2.41
C VAL A 102 -5.14 1.40 2.41
N ASP A 103 -5.59 0.20 2.06
CA ASP A 103 -4.70 -0.92 1.77
C ASP A 103 -3.92 -0.66 0.48
N PHE A 104 -2.60 -0.78 0.51
CA PHE A 104 -1.76 -0.56 -0.68
C PHE A 104 -0.56 -1.49 -0.75
N PHE A 105 0.08 -1.52 -1.92
CA PHE A 105 1.44 -2.03 -2.07
C PHE A 105 2.24 -1.10 -2.97
N LEU A 106 3.58 -1.18 -2.87
CA LEU A 106 4.48 -0.38 -3.67
C LEU A 106 4.80 -1.07 -5.00
N ALA A 107 4.85 -0.28 -6.08
CA ALA A 107 5.22 -0.79 -7.40
C ALA A 107 6.69 -1.24 -7.45
N THR A 108 7.57 -0.45 -6.84
CA THR A 108 9.01 -0.73 -6.75
C THR A 108 9.50 -0.31 -5.37
N PRO A 109 9.40 -1.17 -4.34
CA PRO A 109 9.77 -0.81 -2.99
C PRO A 109 11.29 -0.61 -2.84
N THR A 110 11.76 0.58 -2.45
CA THR A 110 13.04 0.71 -1.73
C THR A 110 12.79 0.90 -0.23
N ALA A 111 13.76 0.51 0.62
CA ALA A 111 13.64 0.69 2.06
C ALA A 111 13.51 2.18 2.46
N ALA A 112 14.16 3.08 1.72
CA ALA A 112 14.08 4.53 1.95
C ALA A 112 12.67 5.07 1.66
N ASP A 113 12.00 4.57 0.62
CA ASP A 113 10.66 5.00 0.25
C ASP A 113 9.64 4.70 1.36
N HIS A 114 9.72 3.53 1.99
CA HIS A 114 8.80 3.15 3.06
C HIS A 114 8.86 4.09 4.26
N THR A 115 10.07 4.51 4.67
CA THR A 115 10.24 5.43 5.81
C THR A 115 9.59 6.78 5.52
N VAL A 116 9.87 7.38 4.36
CA VAL A 116 9.30 8.69 4.02
C VAL A 116 7.80 8.61 3.80
N ILE A 117 7.30 7.54 3.17
CA ILE A 117 5.85 7.30 3.00
C ILE A 117 5.17 7.14 4.36
N HIS A 118 5.78 6.41 5.29
CA HIS A 118 5.26 6.27 6.64
C HIS A 118 5.20 7.62 7.38
N GLU A 119 6.26 8.42 7.32
CA GLU A 119 6.29 9.76 7.91
C GLU A 119 5.21 10.66 7.30
N ALA A 120 5.03 10.60 5.99
CA ALA A 120 4.00 11.35 5.28
C ALA A 120 2.60 10.93 5.73
N ALA A 121 2.32 9.62 5.83
CA ALA A 121 1.04 9.09 6.29
C ALA A 121 0.73 9.51 7.74
N ARG A 122 1.76 9.51 8.60
CA ARG A 122 1.64 9.98 9.99
C ARG A 122 1.38 11.49 10.04
N SER A 123 2.06 12.28 9.21
CA SER A 123 1.86 13.73 9.11
C SER A 123 0.44 14.07 8.65
N ALA A 124 -0.07 13.36 7.64
CA ALA A 124 -1.44 13.50 7.17
C ALA A 124 -2.47 13.19 8.27
N ALA A 125 -2.27 12.07 8.98
CA ALA A 125 -3.14 11.72 10.10
C ALA A 125 -3.14 12.77 11.22
N HIS A 126 -1.98 13.37 11.51
CA HIS A 126 -1.89 14.47 12.48
C HIS A 126 -2.63 15.71 12.00
N SER A 127 -2.49 16.08 10.73
CA SER A 127 -3.20 17.22 10.13
C SER A 127 -4.72 17.06 10.23
N GLU A 128 -5.28 15.91 9.83
CA GLU A 128 -6.73 15.67 9.92
C GLU A 128 -7.24 15.76 11.37
N ARG A 129 -6.53 15.16 12.34
CA ARG A 129 -6.89 15.25 13.76
C ARG A 129 -6.86 16.68 14.29
N SER A 130 -5.89 17.48 13.85
CA SER A 130 -5.80 18.90 14.25
C SER A 130 -6.97 19.75 13.75
N GLN A 131 -7.67 19.29 12.71
CA GLN A 131 -8.85 19.91 12.12
C GLN A 131 -10.16 19.32 12.66
N GLY A 132 -10.09 18.48 13.71
CA GLY A 132 -11.26 17.81 14.31
C GLY A 132 -11.70 16.54 13.59
N GLY A 133 -10.91 16.05 12.62
CA GLY A 133 -11.17 14.79 11.92
C GLY A 133 -10.74 13.55 12.72
N GLU A 134 -11.32 12.41 12.37
CA GLU A 134 -11.03 11.12 12.97
C GLU A 134 -10.31 10.20 11.97
N ILE A 135 -9.05 9.86 12.27
CA ILE A 135 -8.24 9.00 11.40
C ILE A 135 -7.25 8.19 12.23
N GLY A 136 -7.18 6.88 11.97
CA GLY A 136 -6.33 5.95 12.71
C GLY A 136 -4.86 6.03 12.30
N ALA A 137 -3.95 5.51 13.11
CA ALA A 137 -2.53 5.44 12.72
C ALA A 137 -2.27 4.45 11.56
N ASN A 138 -3.16 3.47 11.39
CA ASN A 138 -3.12 2.44 10.36
C ASN A 138 -3.91 2.81 9.10
N TRP A 139 -4.37 4.06 8.96
CA TRP A 139 -5.23 4.46 7.84
C TRP A 139 -4.59 4.26 6.45
N PHE A 140 -3.27 4.24 6.37
CA PHE A 140 -2.51 3.97 5.15
C PHE A 140 -1.62 2.75 5.40
N ASN A 141 -2.06 1.59 4.93
CA ASN A 141 -1.57 0.29 5.38
C ASN A 141 -1.05 -0.55 4.20
N ASN A 142 0.18 -1.08 4.30
CA ASN A 142 0.71 -2.00 3.28
C ASN A 142 0.72 -3.48 3.68
N ALA A 143 0.05 -3.87 4.78
CA ALA A 143 0.04 -5.25 5.24
C ALA A 143 -0.47 -6.24 4.16
N THR A 144 -1.32 -5.80 3.23
CA THR A 144 -1.76 -6.61 2.08
C THR A 144 -0.60 -7.14 1.24
N GLN A 145 0.53 -6.44 1.18
CA GLN A 145 1.73 -6.90 0.45
C GLN A 145 2.32 -8.20 1.02
N LEU A 146 2.12 -8.45 2.32
CA LEU A 146 2.62 -9.66 2.98
C LEU A 146 1.89 -10.92 2.50
N LEU A 147 0.71 -10.75 1.89
CA LEU A 147 -0.11 -11.83 1.34
C LEU A 147 0.20 -12.11 -0.13
N MET A 148 1.20 -11.44 -0.71
CA MET A 148 1.56 -11.52 -2.13
C MET A 148 3.03 -11.87 -2.33
N GLY A 149 3.32 -12.83 -3.21
CA GLY A 149 4.68 -13.07 -3.72
C GLY A 149 5.23 -11.82 -4.43
N ARG A 150 6.56 -11.63 -4.40
CA ARG A 150 7.21 -10.44 -5.00
C ARG A 150 6.97 -10.36 -6.52
N ASP A 151 6.92 -11.50 -7.19
CA ASP A 151 6.58 -11.63 -8.60
C ASP A 151 5.16 -11.15 -8.89
N ILE A 152 4.19 -11.55 -8.07
CA ILE A 152 2.80 -11.10 -8.16
C ILE A 152 2.72 -9.59 -7.96
N GLN A 153 3.39 -9.04 -6.94
CA GLN A 153 3.41 -7.60 -6.69
C GLN A 153 3.92 -6.80 -7.91
N ALA A 154 5.04 -7.23 -8.49
CA ALA A 154 5.62 -6.57 -9.66
C ALA A 154 4.67 -6.62 -10.88
N ARG A 155 4.06 -7.78 -11.17
CA ARG A 155 3.08 -7.90 -12.26
C ARG A 155 1.85 -7.03 -12.01
N LEU A 156 1.30 -7.05 -10.79
CA LEU A 156 0.12 -6.25 -10.47
C LEU A 156 0.41 -4.76 -10.54
N ALA A 157 1.61 -4.33 -10.15
CA ALA A 157 2.04 -2.95 -10.30
C ALA A 157 2.10 -2.53 -11.77
N GLN A 158 2.72 -3.36 -12.62
CA GLN A 158 2.76 -3.11 -14.06
C GLN A 158 1.35 -3.07 -14.67
N SER A 159 0.48 -4.02 -14.32
CA SER A 159 -0.90 -4.04 -14.78
C SER A 159 -1.72 -2.85 -14.27
N ALA A 160 -1.48 -2.35 -13.05
CA ALA A 160 -2.13 -1.15 -12.53
C ALA A 160 -1.73 0.10 -13.31
N LEU A 161 -0.45 0.22 -13.66
CA LEU A 161 0.06 1.31 -14.51
C LEU A 161 -0.55 1.25 -15.93
N GLN A 162 -0.67 0.05 -16.50
CA GLN A 162 -1.32 -0.15 -17.81
C GLN A 162 -2.82 0.15 -17.76
N GLN A 163 -3.51 -0.27 -16.71
CA GLN A 163 -4.93 0.04 -16.49
C GLN A 163 -5.15 1.54 -16.28
N ASN A 164 -4.15 2.25 -15.75
CA ASN A 164 -4.10 3.70 -15.58
C ASN A 164 -5.32 4.31 -14.87
N VAL A 165 -5.89 3.58 -13.90
CA VAL A 165 -6.99 4.08 -13.07
C VAL A 165 -6.41 4.77 -11.85
N ILE A 166 -6.49 6.10 -11.81
CA ILE A 166 -5.95 6.92 -10.73
C ILE A 166 -7.04 7.18 -9.69
N VAL A 167 -6.80 6.73 -8.46
CA VAL A 167 -7.67 6.99 -7.30
C VAL A 167 -7.42 8.39 -6.75
N HIS A 168 -6.15 8.80 -6.67
CA HIS A 168 -5.73 10.13 -6.26
C HIS A 168 -4.37 10.46 -6.86
N GLN A 169 -4.13 11.75 -7.11
CA GLN A 169 -2.83 12.24 -7.52
C GLN A 169 -2.58 13.63 -6.94
N TYR A 170 -1.38 13.81 -6.42
CA TYR A 170 -0.78 15.09 -6.11
C TYR A 170 0.60 15.16 -6.76
N ARG A 171 0.87 16.23 -7.51
CA ARG A 171 2.17 16.49 -8.13
C ARG A 171 2.61 17.90 -7.78
N GLY A 172 3.64 18.01 -6.96
CA GLY A 172 4.35 19.25 -6.69
C GLY A 172 5.59 19.40 -7.58
N PRO A 173 6.32 20.52 -7.45
CA PRO A 173 7.51 20.80 -8.24
C PRO A 173 8.70 19.89 -7.95
N ARG A 174 8.73 19.22 -6.79
CA ARG A 174 9.86 18.39 -6.33
C ARG A 174 9.47 16.95 -6.06
N GLY A 175 8.19 16.67 -5.80
CA GLY A 175 7.71 15.33 -5.49
C GLY A 175 6.19 15.23 -5.47
N GLY A 176 5.69 14.14 -4.91
CA GLY A 176 4.25 13.91 -4.76
C GLY A 176 3.88 12.44 -4.69
N ILE A 177 2.59 12.17 -4.92
CA ILE A 177 2.05 10.82 -4.90
C ILE A 177 1.09 10.57 -6.05
N VAL A 178 1.18 9.37 -6.62
CA VAL A 178 0.14 8.79 -7.47
C VAL A 178 -0.36 7.51 -6.84
N VAL A 179 -1.68 7.43 -6.66
CA VAL A 179 -2.38 6.26 -6.13
C VAL A 179 -3.16 5.62 -7.27
N TYR A 180 -2.70 4.48 -7.77
CA TYR A 180 -3.42 3.68 -8.76
C TYR A 180 -4.38 2.72 -8.09
N ALA A 181 -5.50 2.41 -8.75
CA ALA A 181 -6.31 1.26 -8.37
C ALA A 181 -5.62 -0.04 -8.81
N ALA A 182 -5.74 -1.08 -7.98
CA ALA A 182 -5.30 -2.42 -8.36
C ALA A 182 -6.05 -2.91 -9.63
N PRO A 183 -5.45 -3.84 -10.39
CA PRO A 183 -6.09 -4.37 -11.59
C PRO A 183 -7.45 -4.98 -11.27
N TRP A 184 -8.47 -4.71 -12.11
CA TRP A 184 -9.85 -5.12 -11.85
C TRP A 184 -10.00 -6.63 -11.66
N ALA A 185 -9.31 -7.42 -12.48
CA ALA A 185 -9.31 -8.88 -12.37
C ALA A 185 -8.74 -9.37 -11.01
N TYR A 186 -7.69 -8.72 -10.51
CA TYR A 186 -7.10 -9.04 -9.21
C TYR A 186 -8.05 -8.68 -8.06
N ALA A 187 -8.59 -7.45 -8.08
CA ALA A 187 -9.55 -6.99 -7.08
C ALA A 187 -10.81 -7.88 -7.05
N PHE A 188 -11.30 -8.29 -8.22
CA PHE A 188 -12.40 -9.24 -8.38
C PHE A 188 -12.08 -10.60 -7.74
N CYS A 189 -10.97 -11.24 -8.11
CA CYS A 189 -10.57 -12.53 -7.52
C CYS A 189 -10.33 -12.44 -6.00
N GLY A 190 -9.87 -11.30 -5.48
CA GLY A 190 -9.76 -11.06 -4.04
C GLY A 190 -11.11 -11.17 -3.32
N LYS A 191 -12.20 -10.67 -3.93
CA LYS A 191 -13.56 -10.80 -3.39
C LYS A 191 -14.11 -12.21 -3.54
N LEU A 192 -13.90 -12.87 -4.68
CA LEU A 192 -14.31 -14.26 -4.88
C LEU A 192 -13.66 -15.20 -3.85
N ASN A 193 -12.38 -14.97 -3.55
CA ASN A 193 -11.65 -15.74 -2.54
C ASN A 193 -12.30 -15.62 -1.16
N ARG A 194 -12.62 -14.40 -0.72
CA ARG A 194 -13.27 -14.17 0.58
C ARG A 194 -14.70 -14.72 0.64
N LEU A 195 -15.42 -14.70 -0.48
CA LEU A 195 -16.73 -15.37 -0.61
C LEU A 195 -16.64 -16.90 -0.55
N CYS A 196 -15.47 -17.49 -0.82
CA CYS A 196 -15.23 -18.92 -0.63
C CYS A 196 -14.78 -19.28 0.79
N GLU A 197 -14.45 -18.28 1.61
CA GLU A 197 -13.95 -18.45 2.98
C GLU A 197 -15.05 -18.12 4.00
N SER A 198 -14.85 -18.52 5.26
CA SER A 198 -15.78 -18.23 6.37
C SER A 198 -15.73 -16.76 6.84
N ASN A 199 -15.09 -15.86 6.09
CA ASN A 199 -14.88 -14.45 6.43
C ASN A 199 -15.51 -13.48 5.40
N ALA A 200 -16.47 -13.97 4.62
CA ALA A 200 -17.25 -13.16 3.69
C ALA A 200 -17.92 -11.99 4.42
N ARG A 201 -17.78 -10.78 3.89
CA ARG A 201 -18.47 -9.57 4.37
C ARG A 201 -19.68 -9.29 3.50
N SER A 202 -20.67 -8.61 4.07
CA SER A 202 -21.96 -8.30 3.42
C SER A 202 -21.81 -7.55 2.09
N TYR A 203 -20.75 -6.75 1.92
CA TYR A 203 -20.48 -5.99 0.71
C TYR A 203 -19.64 -6.73 -0.34
N ASP A 204 -19.06 -7.89 -0.04
CA ASP A 204 -18.08 -8.51 -0.95
C ASP A 204 -18.67 -8.92 -2.29
N ILE A 205 -19.94 -9.37 -2.32
CA ILE A 205 -20.62 -9.70 -3.58
C ILE A 205 -20.89 -8.45 -4.43
N ALA A 206 -21.21 -7.32 -3.80
CA ALA A 206 -21.45 -6.06 -4.50
C ALA A 206 -20.14 -5.50 -5.07
N ASP A 207 -19.07 -5.52 -4.28
CA ASP A 207 -17.73 -5.11 -4.72
C ASP A 207 -17.24 -5.99 -5.88
N ALA A 208 -17.45 -7.30 -5.82
CA ALA A 208 -17.11 -8.23 -6.90
C ALA A 208 -17.83 -7.86 -8.21
N VAL A 209 -19.13 -7.56 -8.13
CA VAL A 209 -19.92 -7.10 -9.28
C VAL A 209 -19.38 -5.78 -9.85
N SER A 210 -19.03 -4.81 -8.99
CA SER A 210 -18.45 -3.55 -9.45
C SER A 210 -17.11 -3.75 -10.16
N TYR A 211 -16.21 -4.57 -9.62
CA TYR A 211 -14.92 -4.83 -10.26
C TYR A 211 -15.06 -5.57 -11.59
N LEU A 212 -15.95 -6.57 -11.66
CA LEU A 212 -16.24 -7.26 -12.92
C LEU A 212 -16.81 -6.30 -13.96
N HIS A 213 -17.73 -5.42 -13.57
CA HIS A 213 -18.27 -4.40 -14.47
C HIS A 213 -17.17 -3.48 -15.03
N GLN A 214 -16.28 -3.00 -14.17
CA GLN A 214 -15.15 -2.16 -14.59
C GLN A 214 -14.18 -2.92 -15.52
N TYR A 215 -13.90 -4.19 -15.24
CA TYR A 215 -13.10 -5.02 -16.13
C TYR A 215 -13.73 -5.13 -17.52
N LEU A 216 -15.03 -5.42 -17.59
CA LEU A 216 -15.76 -5.58 -18.84
C LEU A 216 -15.76 -4.28 -19.67
N LEU A 217 -16.04 -3.14 -19.02
CA LEU A 217 -15.98 -1.82 -19.66
C LEU A 217 -14.58 -1.50 -20.19
N ALA A 218 -13.54 -1.67 -19.37
CA ALA A 218 -12.16 -1.35 -19.74
C ALA A 218 -11.63 -2.20 -20.91
N ASN A 219 -12.22 -3.37 -21.15
CA ASN A 219 -11.83 -4.28 -22.22
C ASN A 219 -12.84 -4.30 -23.39
N SER A 220 -13.85 -3.42 -23.38
CA SER A 220 -14.93 -3.40 -24.38
C SER A 220 -15.62 -4.77 -24.55
N ARG A 221 -15.78 -5.51 -23.45
CA ARG A 221 -16.40 -6.84 -23.42
C ARG A 221 -17.76 -6.77 -22.74
N GLN A 222 -18.69 -7.61 -23.21
CA GLN A 222 -19.97 -7.82 -22.53
C GLN A 222 -19.94 -9.01 -21.58
N THR A 223 -19.08 -10.00 -21.87
CA THR A 223 -18.98 -11.23 -21.10
C THR A 223 -17.53 -11.69 -20.92
N VAL A 224 -17.34 -12.50 -19.89
CA VAL A 224 -16.11 -13.24 -19.60
C VAL A 224 -16.47 -14.69 -19.29
N SER A 225 -15.64 -15.64 -19.71
CA SER A 225 -15.91 -17.05 -19.42
C SER A 225 -15.56 -17.41 -17.96
N ALA A 226 -16.31 -18.35 -17.39
CA ALA A 226 -15.96 -18.93 -16.09
C ALA A 226 -14.55 -19.55 -16.07
N VAL A 227 -14.11 -20.10 -17.21
CA VAL A 227 -12.75 -20.68 -17.36
C VAL A 227 -11.68 -19.61 -17.22
N GLU A 228 -11.87 -18.46 -17.86
CA GLU A 228 -10.96 -17.31 -17.79
C GLU A 228 -10.87 -16.74 -16.37
N ILE A 229 -12.01 -16.55 -15.69
CA ILE A 229 -12.02 -16.10 -14.28
C ILE A 229 -11.28 -17.08 -13.37
N LYS A 230 -11.54 -18.38 -13.53
CA LYS A 230 -10.83 -19.42 -12.76
C LYS A 230 -9.33 -19.39 -13.02
N GLN A 231 -8.90 -19.09 -14.25
CA GLN A 231 -7.48 -18.92 -14.56
C GLN A 231 -6.88 -17.71 -13.84
N TRP A 232 -7.52 -16.54 -13.88
CA TRP A 232 -7.04 -15.37 -13.13
C TRP A 232 -6.87 -15.67 -11.65
N CYS A 233 -7.87 -16.30 -11.04
CA CYS A 233 -7.81 -16.56 -9.61
C CYS A 233 -6.69 -17.56 -9.29
N ARG A 234 -6.45 -18.58 -10.12
CA ARG A 234 -5.25 -19.44 -9.99
C ARG A 234 -3.95 -18.65 -10.09
N ASP A 235 -3.83 -17.76 -11.07
CA ASP A 235 -2.62 -16.94 -11.29
C ASP A 235 -2.33 -15.97 -10.13
N PHE A 236 -3.35 -15.65 -9.33
CA PHE A 236 -3.23 -14.82 -8.13
C PHE A 236 -3.23 -15.61 -6.81
N GLY A 237 -3.22 -16.95 -6.87
CA GLY A 237 -3.28 -17.81 -5.69
C GLY A 237 -4.58 -17.68 -4.89
N LYS A 238 -5.70 -17.41 -5.59
CA LYS A 238 -7.05 -17.18 -5.03
C LYS A 238 -7.99 -18.34 -5.38
N LYS A 239 -8.90 -18.63 -4.45
CA LYS A 239 -9.95 -19.65 -4.63
C LYS A 239 -11.19 -19.04 -5.27
N VAL A 240 -11.89 -19.84 -6.07
CA VAL A 240 -13.20 -19.52 -6.62
C VAL A 240 -13.96 -20.82 -6.89
N THR A 241 -15.26 -20.84 -6.61
CA THR A 241 -16.15 -21.96 -6.89
C THR A 241 -17.23 -21.55 -7.89
N ASP A 242 -17.85 -22.54 -8.54
CA ASP A 242 -18.95 -22.28 -9.46
C ASP A 242 -20.15 -21.64 -8.76
N GLY A 243 -20.46 -22.04 -7.54
CA GLY A 243 -21.53 -21.43 -6.75
C GLY A 243 -21.29 -19.94 -6.45
N VAL A 244 -20.04 -19.52 -6.23
CA VAL A 244 -19.71 -18.10 -6.06
C VAL A 244 -19.86 -17.34 -7.39
N LEU A 245 -19.47 -17.94 -8.52
CA LEU A 245 -19.71 -17.32 -9.84
C LEU A 245 -21.20 -17.16 -10.15
N ASP A 246 -22.04 -18.12 -9.75
CA ASP A 246 -23.49 -18.01 -9.90
C ASP A 246 -24.08 -16.88 -9.05
N GLN A 247 -23.59 -16.70 -7.81
CA GLN A 247 -23.97 -15.57 -6.96
C GLN A 247 -23.61 -14.23 -7.61
N VAL A 248 -22.41 -14.12 -8.23
CA VAL A 248 -21.98 -12.92 -8.94
C VAL A 248 -22.91 -12.66 -10.13
N ASN A 249 -23.18 -13.68 -10.96
CA ASN A 249 -24.11 -13.56 -12.09
C ASN A 249 -25.51 -13.12 -11.65
N ALA A 250 -26.03 -13.71 -10.57
CA ALA A 250 -27.34 -13.36 -10.02
C ALA A 250 -27.37 -11.90 -9.57
N ARG A 251 -26.37 -11.47 -8.78
CA ARG A 251 -26.26 -10.08 -8.31
C ARG A 251 -26.08 -9.10 -9.47
N TYR A 252 -25.23 -9.43 -10.44
CA TYR A 252 -24.99 -8.59 -11.61
C TYR A 252 -26.27 -8.43 -12.44
N ASN A 253 -27.06 -9.49 -12.62
CA ASN A 253 -28.33 -9.42 -13.32
C ASN A 253 -29.36 -8.54 -12.60
N THR A 254 -29.36 -8.53 -11.26
CA THR A 254 -30.19 -7.58 -10.50
C THR A 254 -29.77 -6.13 -10.74
N THR A 255 -28.47 -5.86 -10.81
CA THR A 255 -27.93 -4.48 -10.94
C THR A 255 -27.95 -3.96 -12.38
N TYR A 256 -27.57 -4.78 -13.36
CA TYR A 256 -27.33 -4.36 -14.75
C TYR A 256 -28.21 -5.09 -15.78
N ARG A 257 -29.14 -5.96 -15.35
CA ARG A 257 -30.07 -6.72 -16.22
C ARG A 257 -29.39 -7.59 -17.29
N THR A 258 -28.16 -8.01 -17.04
CA THR A 258 -27.38 -8.89 -17.93
C THR A 258 -26.64 -9.97 -17.13
N ARG A 259 -26.18 -11.02 -17.80
CA ARG A 259 -25.36 -12.09 -17.22
C ARG A 259 -23.92 -12.02 -17.76
N PRO A 260 -22.96 -11.52 -16.96
CA PRO A 260 -21.61 -11.24 -17.44
C PRO A 260 -20.72 -12.48 -17.55
N ILE A 261 -21.02 -13.55 -16.81
CA ILE A 261 -20.17 -14.74 -16.76
C ILE A 261 -20.81 -15.84 -17.60
N SER A 262 -20.16 -16.20 -18.71
CA SER A 262 -20.57 -17.33 -19.54
C SER A 262 -20.08 -18.65 -18.95
N ARG A 263 -20.96 -19.65 -18.96
CA ARG A 263 -20.59 -21.05 -18.71
C ARG A 263 -20.09 -21.67 -20.03
N PRO A 264 -19.14 -22.61 -19.97
CA PRO A 264 -18.92 -23.52 -21.09
C PRO A 264 -20.18 -24.33 -21.40
#